data_AF-A0A293LI08-F1
#
_entry.id   AF-A0A293LI08-F1
#
_cell.length_a   1.000
_cell.length_b   1.000
_cell.length_c   1.000
_cell.angle_alpha   90.00
_cell.angle_beta   90.00
_cell.angle_gamma   90.00
#
_symmetry.space_group_name_H-M   'P 1'
#
loop_
_entity.id
_entity.type
_entity.pdbx_description
1 polymer ?
#
loop_
_entity_poly.entity_id
_entity_poly.type
_entity_poly.pdbx_seq_one_letter_code
_entity_poly.pdbx_strand_id
1 'polypeptide(L)'
;MEAARRFTSVNRILLKNREKNEGCSCDRAVTVLLCRVCGRSLKGRLRRHCAQHPNVVHLMDISGCPSCYSGDILECPTPKTRRQSP
;
A
#
# COMPACT_ATOMS: atom_id res chain seq x y z
N MET A 1 22.06 27.03 36.27
CA MET A 1 20.77 26.38 35.94
C MET A 1 20.62 26.44 34.42
N GLU A 2 21.31 25.65 33.59
CA GLU A 2 21.39 24.18 33.49
C GLU A 2 19.99 23.55 33.45
N ALA A 3 19.52 22.82 32.43
CA ALA A 3 19.99 22.48 31.09
C ALA A 3 18.77 22.00 30.28
N ALA A 4 18.49 22.57 29.11
CA ALA A 4 17.59 21.96 28.13
C ALA A 4 18.43 21.17 27.13
N ARG A 5 18.51 19.87 27.38
CA ARG A 5 19.32 18.90 26.67
C ARG A 5 18.86 18.78 25.20
N ARG A 6 19.78 19.12 24.30
CA ARG A 6 20.07 18.50 23.00
C ARG A 6 19.04 17.44 22.51
N PHE A 7 18.08 17.85 21.69
CA PHE A 7 17.38 16.95 20.77
C PHE A 7 18.16 16.85 19.47
N THR A 8 19.31 16.18 19.53
CA THR A 8 20.07 15.81 18.34
C THR A 8 19.57 14.46 17.79
N SER A 9 19.36 14.42 16.47
CA SER A 9 19.59 13.26 15.59
C SER A 9 18.64 12.03 15.53
N VAL A 10 17.52 11.95 16.24
CA VAL A 10 16.69 10.71 16.20
C VAL A 10 15.72 10.57 14.99
N ASN A 11 15.45 11.63 14.22
CA ASN A 11 14.43 11.61 13.15
C ASN A 11 14.98 11.52 11.71
N ARG A 12 16.10 10.81 11.48
CA ARG A 12 16.62 10.58 10.11
C ARG A 12 16.41 9.16 9.57
N ILE A 13 16.11 8.17 10.43
CA ILE A 13 16.03 6.75 10.03
C ILE A 13 14.72 6.41 9.30
N LEU A 14 13.66 7.23 9.41
CA LEU A 14 12.34 6.92 8.87
C LEU A 14 12.02 7.57 7.51
N LEU A 15 12.92 8.38 6.95
CA LEU A 15 12.73 9.04 5.64
C LEU A 15 13.75 8.49 4.63
N LYS A 16 13.82 7.16 4.49
CA LYS A 16 14.54 6.56 3.38
C LYS A 16 13.79 6.95 2.11
N ASN A 17 14.42 7.81 1.29
CA ASN A 17 13.86 8.29 0.02
C ASN A 17 13.23 7.14 -0.75
N ARG A 18 11.90 7.14 -0.86
CA ARG A 18 11.19 6.32 -1.84
C ARG A 18 11.43 6.99 -3.18
N GLU A 19 12.62 6.80 -3.72
CA GLU A 19 12.91 7.24 -5.08
C GLU A 19 11.91 6.53 -5.98
N LYS A 20 11.05 7.32 -6.61
CA LYS A 20 9.95 6.87 -7.44
C LYS A 20 10.54 6.40 -8.76
N ASN A 21 11.26 5.28 -8.70
CA ASN A 21 11.97 4.74 -9.83
C ASN A 21 10.97 4.15 -10.82
N GLU A 22 11.24 4.30 -12.11
CA GLU A 22 10.38 3.82 -13.18
C GLU A 22 10.26 2.29 -13.04
N GLY A 23 9.04 1.79 -12.80
CA GLY A 23 8.78 0.37 -12.53
C GLY A 23 8.57 -0.01 -11.07
N CYS A 24 8.67 0.92 -10.10
CA CYS A 24 8.28 0.65 -8.72
C CYS A 24 6.75 0.56 -8.58
N SER A 25 6.25 -0.53 -8.00
CA SER A 25 4.82 -0.71 -7.70
C SER A 25 4.47 -0.58 -6.21
N CYS A 26 5.41 -0.13 -5.36
CA CYS A 26 5.24 -0.12 -3.90
C CYS A 26 4.27 0.97 -3.43
N ASP A 27 4.27 2.14 -4.07
CA ASP A 27 3.41 3.28 -3.74
C ASP A 27 2.04 3.21 -4.42
N ARG A 28 1.60 2.03 -4.85
CA ARG A 28 0.26 1.82 -5.38
C ARG A 28 -0.79 2.11 -4.31
N ALA A 29 -1.84 2.81 -4.72
CA ALA A 29 -2.97 3.16 -3.86
C ALA A 29 -3.72 1.90 -3.40
N VAL A 30 -4.31 2.00 -2.20
CA VAL A 30 -5.25 0.99 -1.69
C VAL A 30 -6.55 1.10 -2.48
N THR A 31 -7.05 -0.03 -2.95
CA THR A 31 -8.26 -0.16 -3.77
C THR A 31 -9.30 -1.04 -3.06
N VAL A 32 -10.40 -1.32 -3.74
CA VAL A 32 -11.38 -2.32 -3.28
C VAL A 32 -11.09 -3.62 -4.02
N LEU A 33 -10.98 -4.70 -3.27
CA LEU A 33 -10.84 -6.05 -3.78
C LEU A 33 -12.19 -6.77 -3.67
N LEU A 34 -12.56 -7.55 -4.68
CA LEU A 34 -13.77 -8.37 -4.68
C LEU A 34 -13.39 -9.83 -4.88
N CYS A 35 -13.71 -10.69 -3.92
CA CYS A 35 -13.55 -12.13 -4.11
C CYS A 35 -14.63 -12.66 -5.06
N ARG A 36 -14.21 -13.31 -6.15
CA ARG A 36 -15.14 -13.87 -7.15
C ARG A 36 -15.77 -15.20 -6.73
N VAL A 37 -15.28 -15.82 -5.65
CA VAL A 37 -15.80 -17.09 -5.13
C VAL A 37 -16.90 -16.87 -4.10
N CYS A 38 -16.65 -16.04 -3.07
CA CYS A 38 -17.62 -15.81 -1.99
C CYS A 38 -18.36 -14.48 -2.10
N GLY A 39 -18.04 -13.64 -3.09
CA GLY A 39 -18.66 -12.33 -3.30
C GLY A 39 -18.26 -11.25 -2.28
N ARG A 40 -17.36 -11.55 -1.34
CA ARG A 40 -16.96 -10.59 -0.30
C ARG A 40 -16.06 -9.50 -0.87
N SER A 41 -16.40 -8.25 -0.58
CA SER A 41 -15.54 -7.09 -0.85
C SER A 41 -14.68 -6.76 0.38
N LEU A 42 -13.47 -6.30 0.12
CA LEU A 42 -12.54 -5.89 1.16
C LEU A 42 -11.64 -4.75 0.68
N LYS A 43 -11.22 -3.90 1.61
CA LYS A 43 -10.32 -2.79 1.33
C LYS A 43 -8.88 -3.26 1.48
N GLY A 44 -8.06 -3.03 0.47
CA GLY A 44 -6.68 -3.49 0.47
C GLY A 44 -6.06 -3.30 -0.89
N ARG A 45 -4.97 -4.00 -1.15
CA ARG A 45 -4.39 -4.06 -2.48
C ARG A 45 -3.91 -5.47 -2.74
N LEU A 46 -4.05 -5.92 -3.98
CA LEU A 46 -3.60 -7.26 -4.33
C LEU A 46 -2.07 -7.30 -4.25
N ARG A 47 -1.54 -8.26 -3.49
CA ARG A 47 -0.09 -8.41 -3.30
C ARG A 47 0.59 -8.60 -4.66
N ARG A 48 1.58 -7.76 -4.96
CA ARG A 48 2.43 -7.88 -6.16
C ARG A 48 3.88 -7.80 -5.77
N HIS A 49 4.72 -8.62 -6.40
CA HIS A 49 6.17 -8.52 -6.24
C HIS A 49 6.66 -7.28 -6.99
N CYS A 50 7.35 -6.39 -6.26
CA CYS A 50 8.06 -5.28 -6.86
C CYS A 50 9.46 -5.75 -7.24
N ALA A 51 9.86 -5.62 -8.51
CA ALA A 51 11.19 -6.03 -8.96
C ALA A 51 12.33 -5.26 -8.27
N GLN A 52 12.09 -3.99 -7.93
CA GLN A 52 13.06 -3.14 -7.23
C GLN A 52 13.10 -3.39 -5.72
N HIS A 53 11.98 -3.84 -5.17
CA HIS A 53 11.79 -4.00 -3.72
C HIS A 53 11.16 -5.36 -3.42
N PRO A 54 11.89 -6.47 -3.63
CA PRO A 54 11.33 -7.82 -3.54
C PRO A 54 10.89 -8.20 -2.11
N ASN A 55 11.52 -7.60 -1.09
CA ASN A 55 11.27 -7.89 0.32
C ASN A 55 10.31 -6.89 0.98
N VAL A 56 9.73 -5.97 0.20
CA VAL A 56 8.74 -5.01 0.73
C VAL A 56 7.37 -5.66 0.73
N VAL A 57 6.75 -5.69 1.90
CA VAL A 57 5.37 -6.08 2.13
C VAL A 57 4.68 -4.98 2.91
N HIS A 58 3.43 -4.71 2.57
CA HIS A 58 2.63 -3.72 3.26
C HIS A 58 1.50 -4.41 4.02
N LEU A 59 1.07 -3.79 5.13
CA LEU A 59 0.06 -4.35 6.04
C LEU A 59 -1.25 -4.74 5.32
N MET A 60 -1.61 -4.02 4.26
CA MET A 60 -2.84 -4.22 3.49
C MET A 60 -2.62 -5.00 2.18
N ASP A 61 -1.48 -5.68 2.04
CA ASP A 61 -1.24 -6.59 0.91
C ASP A 61 -2.01 -7.89 1.11
N ILE A 62 -2.94 -8.16 0.20
CA ILE A 62 -3.83 -9.31 0.27
C ILE A 62 -3.43 -10.31 -0.79
N SER A 63 -3.13 -11.54 -0.37
CA SER A 63 -2.80 -12.67 -1.25
C SER A 63 -3.98 -13.62 -1.49
N GLY A 64 -5.04 -13.53 -0.69
CA GLY A 64 -6.20 -14.41 -0.76
C GLY A 64 -7.37 -13.86 0.04
N CYS A 65 -8.57 -14.37 -0.23
CA CYS A 65 -9.77 -13.94 0.48
C CYS A 65 -9.71 -14.40 1.95
N PRO A 66 -9.92 -13.53 2.95
CA PRO A 66 -9.89 -13.93 4.36
C PRO A 66 -11.05 -14.83 4.78
N SER A 67 -12.10 -14.96 3.95
CA SER A 67 -13.27 -15.78 4.26
C SER A 67 -13.21 -17.18 3.64
N CYS A 68 -12.85 -17.28 2.36
CA CYS A 68 -12.83 -18.55 1.64
C CYS A 68 -11.43 -18.99 1.19
N TYR A 69 -10.39 -18.21 1.52
CA TYR A 69 -8.98 -18.47 1.18
C TYR A 69 -8.68 -18.62 -0.33
N SER A 70 -9.66 -18.37 -1.19
CA SER A 70 -9.45 -18.36 -2.64
C SER A 70 -8.53 -17.20 -3.06
N GLY A 71 -7.64 -17.49 -4.00
CA GLY A 71 -6.81 -16.49 -4.68
C GLY A 71 -7.55 -15.73 -5.78
N ASP A 72 -8.80 -16.11 -6.08
CA ASP A 72 -9.58 -15.48 -7.14
C ASP A 72 -10.22 -14.16 -6.66
N ILE A 73 -9.42 -13.09 -6.77
CA ILE A 73 -9.75 -11.73 -6.33
C ILE A 73 -9.62 -10.76 -7.50
N LEU A 74 -10.67 -9.99 -7.73
CA LEU A 74 -10.69 -8.89 -8.67
C LEU A 74 -10.32 -7.57 -7.97
N GLU A 75 -9.36 -6.84 -8.54
CA GLU A 75 -9.02 -5.48 -8.09
C GLU A 75 -9.94 -4.47 -8.77
N CYS A 76 -10.81 -3.81 -8.01
CA CYS A 76 -11.72 -2.79 -8.49
C CYS A 76 -11.06 -1.40 -8.38
N PRO A 77 -10.71 -0.75 -9.50
CA PRO A 77 -10.11 0.58 -9.46
C PRO A 77 -11.12 1.57 -8.88
N THR A 78 -10.71 2.34 -7.88
CA THR A 78 -11.54 3.44 -7.39
C THR A 78 -11.77 4.41 -8.55
N PRO A 79 -13.02 4.84 -8.83
CA PRO A 79 -13.25 5.85 -9.85
C PRO A 79 -12.45 7.09 -9.47
N LYS A 80 -11.52 7.50 -10.33
CA LYS A 80 -10.85 8.79 -10.17
C LYS A 80 -11.97 9.83 -10.26
N THR A 81 -12.32 10.47 -9.15
CA THR A 81 -13.41 11.44 -9.12
C THR A 81 -13.08 12.52 -10.14
N ARG A 82 -13.76 12.49 -11.30
CA ARG A 82 -13.68 13.54 -12.30
C ARG A 82 -14.49 14.73 -11.78
N ARG A 83 -14.02 15.38 -10.71
CA ARG A 83 -14.46 16.73 -10.38
C ARG A 83 -13.61 17.67 -11.23
N GLN A 84 -13.97 17.74 -12.50
CA GLN A 84 -13.59 18.88 -13.35
C GLN A 84 -14.61 19.99 -13.09
N SER A 85 -14.07 21.13 -12.64
CA SER A 85 -14.44 22.49 -13.07
C SER A 85 -15.75 23.07 -12.50
N PRO A 86 -15.94 24.41 -12.48
CA PRO A 86 -15.28 25.47 -13.26
C PRO A 86 -13.84 25.81 -12.84
#